data_AF-A0A255GGE0-F1
#
_entry.id   AF-A0A255GGE0-F1
#
_cell.length_a   1.000
_cell.length_b   1.000
_cell.length_c   1.000
_cell.angle_alpha   90.00
_cell.angle_beta   90.00
_cell.angle_gamma   90.00
#
_symmetry.space_group_name_H-M   'P 1'
#
loop_
_entity.id
_entity.type
_entity.pdbx_description
1 polymer ?
#
loop_
_entity_poly.entity_id
_entity_poly.type
_entity_poly.pdbx_seq_one_letter_code
_entity_poly.pdbx_strand_id
1 'polypeptide(L)'
;MSSNLPISSRYRTQPDAPVTEEERNQLSTQLNEAFTAGQLDQQGYDELLDRIFGATKLGDLAPVVERLGKPATHNEPAIVQQTPGGRPGELSEARTPSNRASLALVGGVAGGLILIVLIVLLAVLL
;
A
#
# COMPACT_ATOMS: atom_id res chain seq x y z
N MET A 1 -6.74 -1.88 -35.25
CA MET A 1 -6.58 -2.36 -33.86
C MET A 1 -7.19 -1.29 -32.96
N SER A 2 -8.35 -1.55 -32.36
CA SER A 2 -9.03 -0.57 -31.51
C SER A 2 -8.52 -0.72 -30.08
N SER A 3 -7.81 0.30 -29.57
CA SER A 3 -7.38 0.34 -28.16
C SER A 3 -8.60 0.26 -27.23
N ASN A 4 -8.55 -0.67 -26.27
CA ASN A 4 -9.61 -0.92 -25.28
C ASN A 4 -9.53 0.04 -24.08
N LEU A 5 -8.53 0.93 -24.06
CA LEU A 5 -8.42 2.00 -23.08
C LEU A 5 -9.54 3.05 -23.23
N PRO A 6 -10.11 3.54 -22.12
CA PRO A 6 -11.01 4.68 -22.12
C PRO A 6 -10.40 5.89 -22.83
N ILE A 7 -11.24 6.67 -23.52
CA ILE A 7 -10.78 7.85 -24.28
C ILE A 7 -10.09 8.88 -23.37
N SER A 8 -10.53 8.99 -22.12
CA SER A 8 -9.93 9.86 -21.10
C SER A 8 -8.63 9.34 -20.49
N SER A 9 -8.17 8.15 -20.89
CA SER A 9 -6.95 7.57 -20.36
C SER A 9 -5.72 8.40 -20.75
N ARG A 10 -4.85 8.69 -19.78
CA ARG A 10 -3.63 9.49 -19.98
C ARG A 10 -2.72 8.93 -21.08
N TYR A 11 -2.68 7.61 -21.25
CA TYR A 11 -1.87 6.93 -22.29
C TYR A 11 -2.40 7.20 -23.70
N ARG A 12 -3.65 7.68 -23.85
CA ARG A 12 -4.23 8.09 -25.14
C ARG A 12 -4.24 9.60 -25.33
N THR A 13 -4.49 10.38 -24.27
CA THR A 13 -4.60 11.84 -24.35
C THR A 13 -3.23 12.54 -24.37
N GLN A 14 -2.21 11.93 -23.77
CA GLN A 14 -0.84 12.45 -23.71
C GLN A 14 0.17 11.37 -24.14
N PRO A 15 0.07 10.81 -25.36
CA PRO A 15 0.87 9.67 -25.77
C PRO A 15 2.36 10.00 -25.89
N ASP A 16 2.72 11.25 -26.22
CA ASP A 16 4.11 11.71 -26.35
C ASP A 16 4.76 12.16 -25.04
N ALA A 17 4.01 12.21 -23.94
CA ALA A 17 4.57 12.58 -22.65
C ALA A 17 5.57 11.52 -22.18
N PRO A 18 6.68 11.93 -21.52
CA PRO A 18 7.68 10.99 -21.03
C PRO A 18 7.12 10.11 -19.91
N VAL A 19 7.59 8.86 -19.84
CA VAL A 19 7.30 7.96 -18.73
C VAL A 19 8.09 8.41 -17.50
N THR A 20 7.39 8.66 -16.39
CA THR A 20 8.03 9.00 -15.11
C THR A 20 8.45 7.74 -14.36
N GLU A 21 9.37 7.89 -13.42
CA GLU A 21 9.79 6.77 -12.57
C GLU A 21 8.66 6.28 -11.66
N GLU A 22 7.82 7.19 -11.18
CA GLU A 22 6.62 6.86 -10.41
C GLU A 22 5.67 5.97 -11.23
N GLU A 23 5.48 6.27 -12.51
CA GLU A 23 4.66 5.47 -13.41
C GLU A 23 5.21 4.05 -13.57
N ARG A 24 6.53 3.92 -13.80
CA ARG A 24 7.20 2.61 -13.87
C ARG A 24 7.03 1.82 -12.59
N ASN A 25 7.21 2.46 -11.43
CA ASN A 25 7.06 1.81 -10.13
C ASN A 25 5.62 1.33 -9.87
N GLN A 26 4.63 2.15 -10.22
CA GLN A 26 3.22 1.79 -10.09
C GLN A 26 2.87 0.58 -10.97
N LEU A 27 3.25 0.61 -12.25
CA LEU A 27 3.00 -0.50 -13.18
C LEU A 27 3.76 -1.77 -12.80
N SER A 28 4.99 -1.65 -12.31
CA SER A 28 5.77 -2.80 -11.82
C SER A 28 5.12 -3.43 -10.59
N THR A 29 4.59 -2.62 -9.68
CA THR A 29 3.84 -3.11 -8.51
C THR A 29 2.58 -3.86 -8.95
N GLN A 30 1.80 -3.28 -9.86
CA GLN A 30 0.59 -3.91 -10.37
C GLN A 30 0.90 -5.20 -11.14
N LEU A 31 2.00 -5.24 -11.90
CA LEU A 31 2.48 -6.44 -12.58
C LEU A 31 2.82 -7.56 -11.60
N ASN A 32 3.53 -7.23 -10.51
CA ASN A 32 3.85 -8.18 -9.44
C ASN A 32 2.59 -8.71 -8.76
N GLU A 33 1.61 -7.84 -8.48
CA GLU A 33 0.32 -8.24 -7.90
C GLU A 33 -0.44 -9.20 -8.81
N ALA A 34 -0.53 -8.90 -10.11
CA ALA A 34 -1.22 -9.75 -11.08
C ALA A 34 -0.53 -11.12 -11.24
N PHE A 35 0.80 -11.16 -11.23
CA PHE A 35 1.57 -12.40 -11.27
C PHE A 35 1.39 -13.24 -9.99
N THR A 36 1.50 -12.62 -8.82
CA THR A 36 1.29 -13.31 -7.53
C THR A 36 -0.15 -13.79 -7.34
N ALA A 37 -1.13 -13.11 -7.95
CA ALA A 37 -2.52 -13.55 -8.03
C ALA A 37 -2.77 -14.69 -9.04
N GLY A 38 -1.74 -15.14 -9.78
CA GLY A 38 -1.84 -16.20 -10.78
C GLY A 38 -2.57 -15.79 -12.06
N GLN A 39 -2.70 -14.48 -12.32
CA GLN A 39 -3.37 -13.95 -13.51
C GLN A 39 -2.44 -13.89 -14.74
N LEU A 40 -1.13 -14.00 -14.50
CA LEU A 40 -0.06 -14.03 -15.50
C LEU A 40 0.84 -15.23 -15.26
N ASP A 41 1.32 -15.82 -16.34
CA ASP A 41 2.41 -16.79 -16.30
C ASP A 41 3.78 -16.10 -16.35
N GLN A 42 4.86 -16.87 -16.19
CA GLN A 42 6.23 -16.33 -16.16
C GLN A 42 6.58 -15.58 -17.45
N GLN A 43 6.20 -16.14 -18.61
CA GLN A 43 6.49 -15.51 -19.90
C GLN A 43 5.77 -14.17 -20.04
N GLY A 44 4.48 -14.11 -19.70
CA GLY A 44 3.71 -12.87 -19.73
C GLY A 44 4.23 -11.82 -18.75
N TYR A 45 4.74 -12.25 -17.60
CA TYR A 45 5.42 -11.37 -16.65
C TYR A 45 6.67 -10.73 -17.26
N ASP A 46 7.58 -11.55 -17.81
CA ASP A 46 8.85 -11.07 -18.37
C ASP A 46 8.63 -10.14 -19.58
N GLU A 47 7.69 -10.48 -20.47
CA GLU A 47 7.34 -9.65 -21.63
C GLU A 47 6.79 -8.27 -21.23
N LEU A 48 5.93 -8.23 -20.21
CA LEU A 48 5.37 -6.97 -19.72
C LEU A 48 6.43 -6.15 -18.96
N LEU A 49 7.31 -6.81 -18.22
CA LEU A 49 8.40 -6.16 -17.50
C LEU A 49 9.35 -5.46 -18.47
N ASP A 50 9.81 -6.17 -19.51
CA ASP A 50 10.67 -5.59 -20.55
C ASP A 50 10.00 -4.38 -21.21
N ARG A 51 8.69 -4.46 -21.46
CA ARG A 51 7.93 -3.35 -22.05
C ARG A 51 7.79 -2.14 -21.14
N ILE A 52 7.61 -2.35 -19.83
CA ILE A 52 7.54 -1.26 -18.84
C ILE A 52 8.87 -0.50 -18.80
N PHE A 53 9.99 -1.23 -18.78
CA PHE A 53 11.32 -0.62 -18.66
C PHE A 53 11.91 -0.13 -19.99
N GLY A 54 11.45 -0.67 -21.13
CA GLY A 54 11.82 -0.20 -22.46
C GLY A 54 11.01 1.01 -22.94
N ALA A 55 9.86 1.30 -22.33
CA ALA A 55 9.00 2.42 -22.71
C ALA A 55 9.60 3.78 -22.35
N THR A 56 9.62 4.69 -23.33
CA THR A 56 10.08 6.07 -23.13
C THR A 56 8.93 7.05 -23.05
N LYS A 57 7.81 6.74 -23.72
CA LYS A 57 6.60 7.57 -23.78
C LYS A 57 5.39 6.86 -23.19
N LEU A 58 4.43 7.62 -22.68
CA LEU A 58 3.19 7.06 -22.12
C LEU A 58 2.38 6.24 -23.13
N GLY A 59 2.41 6.60 -24.42
CA GLY A 59 1.73 5.82 -25.46
C GLY A 59 2.26 4.39 -25.60
N ASP A 60 3.54 4.17 -25.32
CA ASP A 60 4.19 2.84 -25.43
C ASP A 60 3.70 1.87 -24.35
N LEU A 61 3.21 2.40 -23.22
CA LEU A 61 2.66 1.65 -22.09
C LEU A 61 1.19 1.28 -22.26
N ALA A 62 0.50 1.80 -23.29
CA ALA A 62 -0.92 1.51 -23.51
C ALA A 62 -1.23 -0.01 -23.55
N PRO A 63 -0.46 -0.87 -24.25
CA PRO A 63 -0.71 -2.31 -24.26
C PRO A 63 -0.51 -2.98 -22.89
N VAL A 64 0.41 -2.45 -22.07
CA VAL A 64 0.65 -2.95 -20.71
C VAL A 64 -0.56 -2.70 -19.84
N VAL A 65 -1.08 -1.47 -19.87
CA VAL A 65 -2.24 -1.06 -19.07
C VAL A 65 -3.51 -1.80 -19.52
N GLU A 66 -3.66 -2.06 -20.83
CA GLU A 66 -4.76 -2.88 -21.35
C GLU A 66 -4.70 -4.32 -20.83
N ARG A 67 -3.50 -4.89 -20.70
CA ARG A 67 -3.30 -6.25 -20.16
C ARG A 67 -3.48 -6.34 -18.66
N LEU A 68 -2.89 -5.42 -17.90
CA LEU A 68 -2.95 -5.40 -16.43
C LEU A 68 -4.33 -4.94 -15.93
N GLY A 69 -5.10 -4.24 -16.75
CA GLY A 69 -6.41 -3.72 -16.39
C GLY A 69 -6.33 -2.63 -15.32
N LYS A 70 -7.48 -2.33 -14.70
CA LYS A 70 -7.51 -1.36 -13.60
C LYS A 70 -6.91 -1.99 -12.34
N PRO A 71 -6.14 -1.22 -11.55
CA PRO A 71 -5.64 -1.69 -10.27
C PRO A 71 -6.82 -2.06 -9.37
N ALA A 72 -6.64 -3.12 -8.59
CA ALA A 72 -7.66 -3.62 -7.67
C ALA A 72 -7.95 -2.55 -6.60
N THR A 73 -9.17 -2.02 -6.59
CA THR A 73 -9.59 -0.98 -5.61
C THR A 73 -10.05 -1.56 -4.28
N HIS A 74 -9.66 -2.80 -3.94
CA HIS A 74 -10.10 -3.48 -2.70
C HIS A 74 -9.52 -2.86 -1.42
N ASN A 75 -8.67 -1.84 -1.53
CA ASN A 75 -8.36 -0.98 -0.39
C ASN A 75 -9.60 -0.15 -0.05
N GLU A 76 -10.42 -0.70 0.83
CA GLU A 76 -11.50 -0.01 1.52
C GLU A 76 -10.94 1.32 2.06
N PRO A 77 -11.50 2.49 1.68
CA PRO A 77 -10.95 3.77 2.09
C PRO A 77 -10.80 3.83 3.61
N ALA A 78 -9.73 4.46 4.13
CA ALA A 78 -9.49 4.55 5.57
C ALA A 78 -10.71 5.12 6.36
N ILE A 79 -11.53 5.94 5.71
CA ILE A 79 -12.81 6.46 6.22
C ILE A 79 -13.80 5.34 6.59
N VAL A 80 -13.81 4.24 5.83
CA VAL A 80 -14.66 3.06 6.08
C VAL A 80 -14.07 2.22 7.21
N GLN A 81 -12.75 2.03 7.25
CA GLN A 81 -12.05 1.31 8.32
C GLN A 81 -12.21 2.00 9.69
N GLN A 82 -12.36 3.32 9.71
CA GLN A 82 -12.57 4.10 10.94
C GLN A 82 -13.99 4.03 11.48
N THR A 83 -14.94 3.51 10.70
CA THR A 83 -16.33 3.36 11.15
C THR A 83 -16.53 1.91 11.61
N PRO A 84 -16.69 1.65 12.92
CA PRO A 84 -16.96 0.31 13.40
C PRO A 84 -18.35 -0.10 12.91
N GLY A 85 -18.41 -0.89 11.84
CA GLY A 85 -19.46 -1.85 11.51
C GLY A 85 -20.93 -1.47 11.71
N GLY A 86 -21.31 -0.19 11.67
CA GLY A 86 -22.69 0.24 11.88
C GLY A 86 -23.54 -0.12 10.66
N ARG A 87 -24.69 -0.75 10.89
CA ARG A 87 -25.68 -0.93 9.82
C ARG A 87 -26.22 0.44 9.41
N PRO A 88 -26.63 0.64 8.14
CA PRO A 88 -27.30 1.87 7.73
C PRO A 88 -28.49 2.17 8.66
N GLY A 89 -28.43 3.30 9.37
CA GLY A 89 -29.44 3.71 10.36
C GLY A 89 -29.04 3.57 11.83
N GLU A 90 -27.88 3.00 12.14
CA GLU A 90 -27.35 2.95 13.50
C GLU A 90 -26.52 4.20 13.85
N LEU A 91 -26.73 4.74 15.05
CA LEU A 91 -25.96 5.87 15.58
C LEU A 91 -24.67 5.37 16.23
N SER A 92 -23.57 6.09 16.05
CA SER A 92 -22.30 5.75 16.69
C SER A 92 -22.38 5.87 18.22
N GLU A 93 -21.82 4.89 18.92
CA GLU A 93 -21.74 4.89 20.38
C GLU A 93 -20.73 5.94 20.88
N ALA A 94 -21.04 6.59 22.01
CA ALA A 94 -20.17 7.61 22.59
C ALA A 94 -18.86 6.96 23.09
N ARG A 95 -17.71 7.52 22.68
CA ARG A 95 -16.37 7.05 23.06
C ARG A 95 -16.22 7.04 24.58
N THR A 96 -16.16 5.87 25.20
CA THR A 96 -15.76 5.72 26.60
C THR A 96 -14.26 6.01 26.74
N PRO A 97 -13.81 6.81 27.72
CA PRO A 97 -12.39 7.07 27.93
C PRO A 97 -11.64 5.76 28.20
N SER A 98 -10.61 5.47 27.40
CA SER A 98 -9.88 4.21 27.47
C SER A 98 -9.06 4.11 28.75
N ASN A 99 -9.14 2.97 29.45
CA ASN A 99 -8.29 2.56 30.58
C ASN A 99 -6.77 2.51 30.28
N ARG A 100 -6.29 2.98 29.12
CA ARG A 100 -4.86 2.98 28.77
C ARG A 100 -4.04 3.94 29.65
N ALA A 101 -4.68 4.97 30.20
CA ALA A 101 -4.02 5.87 31.15
C ALA A 101 -3.61 5.15 32.44
N SER A 102 -4.37 4.14 32.90
CA SER A 102 -4.02 3.40 34.12
C SER A 102 -2.92 2.37 33.91
N LEU A 103 -2.78 1.81 32.71
CA LEU A 103 -1.71 0.83 32.41
C LEU A 103 -0.33 1.50 32.24
N ALA A 104 -0.29 2.72 31.71
CA ALA A 104 0.95 3.49 31.55
C ALA A 104 1.59 3.85 32.91
N LEU A 105 0.78 4.12 33.93
CA LEU A 105 1.25 4.42 35.29
C LEU A 105 1.88 3.19 35.98
N VAL A 106 1.33 2.00 35.77
CA VAL A 106 1.85 0.76 36.41
C VAL A 106 3.14 0.28 35.75
N GLY A 107 3.26 0.39 34.41
CA GLY A 107 4.47 -0.02 33.69
C GLY A 107 5.71 0.83 33.99
N GLY A 108 5.53 2.14 34.19
CA GLY A 108 6.64 3.06 34.48
C GLY A 108 7.35 2.78 35.81
N VAL A 109 6.61 2.42 36.86
CA VAL A 109 7.17 2.15 38.19
C VAL A 109 7.98 0.85 38.20
N ALA A 110 7.45 -0.23 37.60
CA ALA A 110 8.14 -1.51 37.54
C ALA A 110 9.42 -1.42 36.68
N GLY A 111 9.36 -0.75 35.53
CA GLY A 111 10.53 -0.54 34.67
C GLY A 111 11.63 0.30 35.33
N GLY A 112 11.24 1.35 36.07
CA GLY A 112 12.20 2.20 36.80
C GLY A 112 12.95 1.44 37.90
N LEU A 113 12.27 0.59 38.66
CA LEU A 113 12.90 -0.21 39.72
C LEU A 113 13.90 -1.22 39.16
N ILE A 114 13.56 -1.89 38.06
CA ILE A 114 14.46 -2.86 37.40
C ILE A 114 15.73 -2.17 36.90
N LEU A 115 15.60 -0.97 36.32
CA LEU A 115 16.74 -0.20 35.83
C LEU A 115 17.69 0.19 36.97
N ILE A 116 17.15 0.63 38.12
CA ILE A 116 17.94 0.98 39.31
C ILE A 116 18.73 -0.23 39.81
N VAL A 117 18.10 -1.40 39.90
CA VAL A 117 18.77 -2.64 40.34
C VAL A 117 19.92 -3.02 39.40
N LEU A 118 19.72 -2.90 38.08
CA LEU A 118 20.78 -3.17 37.10
C LEU A 118 21.98 -2.22 37.23
N ILE A 119 21.74 -0.93 37.48
CA ILE A 119 22.80 0.06 37.67
C ILE A 119 23.63 -0.26 38.92
N VAL A 120 22.97 -0.62 40.04
CA VAL A 120 23.65 -0.99 41.28
C VAL A 120 24.50 -2.25 41.09
N LEU A 121 23.97 -3.27 40.40
CA LEU A 121 24.73 -4.50 40.13
C LEU A 121 25.98 -4.22 39.29
N LEU A 122 25.87 -3.38 38.26
CA LEU A 122 27.01 -2.99 37.41
C LEU A 122 28.08 -2.24 38.21
N ALA A 123 27.70 -1.36 39.13
CA ALA A 123 28.64 -0.60 39.95
C ALA A 123 29.40 -1.46 40.96
N VAL A 124 28.83 -2.59 41.40
CA VAL A 124 29.49 -3.53 42.33
C VAL A 124 30.42 -4.50 41.59
N LEU A 125 30.14 -4.78 40.32
CA LEU A 125 30.90 -5.71 39.48
C LEU A 125 32.11 -5.07 38.77
N LEU A 126 32.24 -3.74 38.82
CA LEU A 126 33.33 -2.95 38.23
C LEU A 126 34.39 -2.62 39.28
#